data_AF-A0A6S6WF79-F1
#
_entry.id   AF-A0A6S6WF79-F1
#
_cell.length_a   1.000
_cell.length_b   1.000
_cell.length_c   1.000
_cell.angle_alpha   90.00
_cell.angle_beta   90.00
_cell.angle_gamma   90.00
#
_symmetry.space_group_name_H-M   'P 1'
#
loop_
_entity.id
_entity.type
_entity.pdbx_description
1 polymer ?
#
loop_
_entity_poly.entity_id
_entity_poly.type
_entity_poly.pdbx_seq_one_letter_code
_entity_poly.pdbx_strand_id
1 'polypeptide(L)'
;MHPLLLSSVLITTLVHHVNTLSRRTPAHIAITPNILPLKSVPYAHHLIPPSSLHLAYHRHHTNNNSTIHPRQSPFPTAPLQTPLLTFGGRIYITTITLSSQPFSVVLDTGSSDTWVASSSFQCLDPLSYAVIDTRNCGFNRTFDMRSSRTWREVEGWQFGVNYTGGEFLLGGLGWDVLGVVGDGEEEGGIGGGKGRLSVNQTVGVVESGVWVGDGISSGLMGLAYSALVSGAREFGYRSVMVSLTQATSQPQIFSLALDRATDGNPSSGGQLAIGGIPNVQHDGN
;
A
#
# COMPACT_ATOMS: atom_id res chain seq x y z
N MET A 1 -41.63 13.31 53.76
CA MET A 1 -41.10 12.51 54.89
C MET A 1 -41.34 11.03 54.57
N HIS A 2 -40.27 10.25 54.67
CA HIS A 2 -40.04 8.81 54.41
C HIS A 2 -41.10 7.80 54.95
N PRO A 3 -41.01 6.46 54.66
CA PRO A 3 -40.70 5.79 53.39
C PRO A 3 -41.29 4.34 53.22
N LEU A 4 -40.95 3.70 52.09
CA LEU A 4 -40.63 2.27 51.85
C LEU A 4 -41.70 1.16 52.00
N LEU A 5 -42.06 0.56 50.86
CA LEU A 5 -42.51 -0.83 50.74
C LEU A 5 -41.41 -1.64 50.05
N LEU A 6 -40.94 -2.68 50.74
CA LEU A 6 -40.06 -3.72 50.22
C LEU A 6 -40.78 -4.57 49.17
N SER A 7 -40.09 -4.89 48.08
CA SER A 7 -40.28 -6.17 47.40
C SER A 7 -38.94 -6.63 46.83
N SER A 8 -38.44 -7.67 47.47
CA SER A 8 -37.27 -8.46 47.12
C SER A 8 -37.52 -9.26 45.86
N VAL A 9 -36.68 -9.08 44.85
CA VAL A 9 -36.53 -10.03 43.75
C VAL A 9 -35.07 -10.46 43.70
N LEU A 10 -34.84 -11.70 44.13
CA LEU A 10 -33.62 -12.44 43.88
C LEU A 10 -33.55 -12.73 42.37
N ILE A 11 -32.54 -12.21 41.67
CA ILE A 11 -32.12 -12.76 40.38
C ILE A 11 -30.67 -13.17 40.52
N THR A 12 -30.47 -14.47 40.68
CA THR A 12 -29.19 -15.16 40.55
C THR A 12 -28.78 -15.18 39.09
N THR A 13 -27.82 -14.35 38.69
CA THR A 13 -27.11 -14.52 37.42
C THR A 13 -25.74 -15.13 37.67
N LEU A 14 -25.57 -16.32 37.10
CA LEU A 14 -24.37 -17.14 37.07
C LEU A 14 -23.11 -16.34 36.72
N VAL A 15 -22.07 -16.53 37.54
CA VAL A 15 -20.68 -16.30 37.17
C VAL A 15 -20.33 -17.30 36.06
N HIS A 16 -20.28 -16.85 34.80
CA HIS A 16 -19.59 -17.60 33.76
C HIS A 16 -18.09 -17.38 33.90
N HIS A 17 -17.45 -18.26 34.67
CA HIS A 17 -16.03 -18.55 34.52
C HIS A 17 -15.83 -19.14 33.12
N VAL A 18 -15.40 -18.32 32.16
CA VAL A 18 -14.81 -18.84 30.93
C VAL A 18 -13.38 -19.24 31.26
N ASN A 19 -13.20 -20.50 31.65
CA ASN A 19 -11.89 -21.14 31.54
C ASN A 19 -11.57 -21.27 30.05
N THR A 20 -10.89 -20.28 29.48
CA THR A 20 -10.24 -20.46 28.19
C THR A 20 -9.08 -21.42 28.40
N LEU A 21 -9.33 -22.71 28.16
CA LEU A 21 -8.30 -23.71 27.94
C LEU A 21 -7.42 -23.21 26.79
N SER A 22 -6.21 -22.79 27.16
CA SER A 22 -5.09 -22.61 26.24
C SER A 22 -4.90 -23.92 25.47
N ARG A 23 -5.32 -23.93 24.21
CA ARG A 23 -4.94 -24.96 23.24
C ARG A 23 -4.16 -24.29 22.12
N ARG A 24 -3.00 -23.73 22.47
CA ARG A 24 -1.93 -23.50 21.49
C ARG A 24 -1.31 -24.86 21.20
N THR A 25 -1.76 -25.51 20.13
CA THR A 25 -0.90 -26.47 19.44
C THR A 25 0.34 -25.70 18.97
N PRO A 26 1.57 -26.16 19.24
CA PRO A 26 2.75 -25.56 18.64
C PRO A 26 2.61 -25.70 17.13
N ALA A 27 2.52 -24.58 16.41
CA ALA A 27 2.77 -24.60 14.98
C ALA A 27 4.27 -24.85 14.82
N HIS A 28 4.65 -26.12 14.69
CA HIS A 28 5.96 -26.46 14.17
C HIS A 28 6.06 -25.81 12.79
N ILE A 29 6.94 -24.82 12.65
CA ILE A 29 7.35 -24.31 11.36
C ILE A 29 8.08 -25.48 10.68
N ALA A 30 7.37 -26.17 9.79
CA ALA A 30 7.98 -27.12 8.88
C ALA A 30 8.76 -26.29 7.86
N ILE A 31 10.05 -26.10 8.11
CA ILE A 31 10.98 -25.68 7.07
C ILE A 31 11.12 -26.88 6.14
N THR A 32 10.32 -26.92 5.08
CA THR A 32 10.50 -27.90 4.00
C THR A 32 11.28 -27.24 2.87
N PRO A 33 12.33 -27.87 2.32
CA PRO A 33 13.13 -27.33 1.21
C PRO A 33 12.38 -27.34 -0.14
N ASN A 34 11.05 -27.42 -0.12
CA ASN A 34 10.21 -27.55 -1.29
C ASN A 34 9.33 -26.32 -1.38
N ILE A 35 9.64 -25.45 -2.34
CA ILE A 35 8.72 -24.46 -2.91
C ILE A 35 7.36 -25.17 -3.09
N LEU A 36 6.31 -24.70 -2.41
CA LEU A 36 4.97 -25.18 -2.67
C LEU A 36 4.64 -24.84 -4.13
N PRO A 37 4.47 -25.83 -5.03
CA PRO A 37 4.00 -25.52 -6.36
C PRO A 37 2.59 -24.95 -6.22
N LEU A 38 2.43 -23.68 -6.62
CA LEU A 38 1.13 -23.05 -6.72
C LEU A 38 0.29 -23.83 -7.73
N LYS A 39 -0.63 -24.66 -7.24
CA LYS A 39 -1.69 -25.24 -8.08
C LYS A 39 -2.71 -24.14 -8.33
N SER A 40 -2.83 -23.73 -9.59
CA SER A 40 -3.97 -22.91 -10.01
C SER A 40 -5.26 -23.67 -9.67
N VAL A 41 -6.15 -23.03 -8.91
CA VAL A 41 -7.52 -23.51 -8.75
C VAL A 41 -8.20 -23.60 -10.13
N PRO A 42 -9.18 -24.51 -10.30
CA PRO A 42 -9.90 -24.65 -11.55
C PRO A 42 -10.41 -23.30 -12.06
N TYR A 43 -10.19 -23.11 -13.34
CA TYR A 43 -10.54 -21.95 -14.16
C TYR A 43 -11.91 -21.35 -13.78
N ALA A 44 -11.93 -20.14 -13.22
CA ALA A 44 -13.13 -19.32 -13.07
C ALA A 44 -13.03 -18.11 -14.00
N HIS A 45 -13.70 -18.16 -15.17
CA HIS A 45 -13.67 -17.13 -16.23
C HIS A 45 -13.98 -15.70 -15.74
N HIS A 46 -14.64 -15.56 -14.58
CA HIS A 46 -15.17 -14.31 -14.06
C HIS A 46 -14.32 -13.69 -12.93
N LEU A 47 -13.23 -14.33 -12.50
CA LEU A 47 -12.41 -13.87 -11.36
C LEU A 47 -10.93 -13.65 -11.72
N ILE A 48 -10.60 -13.53 -13.00
CA ILE A 48 -9.21 -13.36 -13.41
C ILE A 48 -8.85 -11.86 -13.34
N PRO A 49 -8.07 -11.40 -12.35
CA PRO A 49 -7.59 -10.04 -12.37
C PRO A 49 -6.70 -9.85 -13.61
N PRO A 50 -6.61 -8.63 -14.18
CA PRO A 50 -5.82 -8.36 -15.38
C PRO A 50 -4.36 -8.85 -15.28
N SER A 51 -3.79 -8.85 -14.08
CA SER A 51 -2.45 -9.37 -13.77
C SER A 51 -2.32 -10.88 -14.03
N SER A 52 -3.34 -11.67 -13.71
CA SER A 52 -3.37 -13.11 -13.98
C SER A 52 -3.58 -13.43 -15.45
N LEU A 53 -4.34 -12.60 -16.19
CA LEU A 53 -4.46 -12.69 -17.66
C LEU A 53 -3.12 -12.41 -18.35
N HIS A 54 -2.41 -11.37 -17.93
CA HIS A 54 -1.08 -11.03 -18.45
C HIS A 54 -0.07 -12.16 -18.21
N LEU A 55 -0.07 -12.74 -17.00
CA LEU A 55 0.80 -13.87 -16.66
C LEU A 55 0.46 -15.15 -17.46
N ALA A 56 -0.82 -15.43 -17.69
CA ALA A 56 -1.27 -16.57 -18.48
C ALA A 56 -0.85 -16.42 -19.96
N TYR A 57 -0.98 -15.21 -20.52
CA TYR A 57 -0.54 -14.89 -21.87
C TYR A 57 0.97 -15.13 -22.04
N HIS A 58 1.79 -14.68 -21.08
CA HIS A 58 3.23 -14.91 -21.10
C HIS A 58 3.61 -16.39 -20.96
N ARG A 59 2.90 -17.17 -20.14
CA ARG A 59 3.13 -18.63 -20.00
C ARG A 59 2.80 -19.40 -21.28
N HIS A 60 1.74 -19.04 -21.98
CA HIS A 60 1.37 -19.72 -23.23
C HIS A 60 2.40 -19.50 -24.34
N HIS A 61 3.09 -18.36 -24.35
CA HIS A 61 4.16 -18.09 -25.31
C HIS A 61 5.50 -18.79 -24.99
N THR A 62 5.70 -19.32 -23.78
CA THR A 62 6.95 -19.98 -23.36
C THR A 62 6.95 -21.51 -23.50
N ASN A 63 5.87 -22.12 -24.01
CA ASN A 63 5.69 -23.58 -24.04
C ASN A 63 6.52 -24.36 -25.08
N ASN A 64 7.57 -23.76 -25.67
CA ASN A 64 8.53 -24.50 -26.49
C ASN A 64 9.79 -24.80 -25.67
N ASN A 65 9.83 -25.99 -25.05
CA ASN A 65 11.03 -26.72 -24.60
C ASN A 65 12.14 -25.91 -23.90
N SER A 66 11.83 -25.18 -22.83
CA SER A 66 12.86 -24.75 -21.89
C SER A 66 12.81 -25.59 -20.63
N THR A 67 13.79 -26.49 -20.47
CA THR A 67 14.16 -27.06 -19.18
C THR A 67 14.33 -25.91 -18.19
N ILE A 68 13.56 -25.92 -17.11
CA ILE A 68 13.68 -24.92 -16.03
C ILE A 68 15.04 -25.16 -15.35
N HIS A 69 16.08 -24.52 -15.88
CA HIS A 69 17.30 -24.36 -15.13
C HIS A 69 16.99 -23.46 -13.93
N PRO A 70 17.29 -23.85 -12.68
CA PRO A 70 17.26 -22.92 -11.57
C PRO A 70 18.11 -21.72 -11.99
N ARG A 71 17.54 -20.51 -11.93
CA ARG A 71 18.20 -19.29 -12.38
C ARG A 71 19.51 -19.16 -11.59
N GLN A 72 20.63 -19.43 -12.25
CA GLN A 72 21.96 -19.51 -11.61
C GLN A 72 22.55 -18.14 -11.25
N SER A 73 21.88 -17.04 -11.59
CA SER A 73 22.26 -15.72 -11.09
C SER A 73 21.30 -15.33 -9.96
N PRO A 74 21.80 -15.01 -8.75
CA PRO A 74 20.99 -14.30 -7.77
C PRO A 74 20.45 -13.03 -8.43
N PHE A 75 19.20 -12.68 -8.14
CA PHE A 75 18.69 -11.38 -8.55
C PHE A 75 19.58 -10.31 -7.91
N PRO A 76 19.98 -9.28 -8.67
CA PRO A 76 20.78 -8.22 -8.10
C PRO A 76 20.03 -7.56 -6.95
N THR A 77 20.76 -7.21 -5.89
CA THR A 77 20.26 -6.30 -4.86
C THR A 77 19.76 -5.03 -5.53
N ALA A 78 18.57 -4.58 -5.15
CA ALA A 78 17.96 -3.41 -5.73
C ALA A 78 18.84 -2.17 -5.49
N PRO A 79 19.04 -1.32 -6.52
CA PRO A 79 19.76 -0.06 -6.35
C PRO A 79 19.01 0.95 -5.49
N LEU A 80 17.67 0.86 -5.47
CA LEU A 80 16.80 1.67 -4.63
C LEU A 80 16.05 0.76 -3.66
N GLN A 81 16.21 1.03 -2.36
CA GLN A 81 15.54 0.34 -1.26
C GLN A 81 15.08 1.39 -0.27
N THR A 82 13.83 1.34 0.17
CA THR A 82 13.25 2.31 1.10
C THR A 82 12.59 1.56 2.26
N PRO A 83 12.68 2.07 3.49
CA PRO A 83 12.19 1.35 4.64
C PRO A 83 10.66 1.46 4.68
N LEU A 84 10.03 0.43 5.21
CA LEU A 84 8.59 0.41 5.44
C LEU A 84 8.31 0.52 6.92
N LEU A 85 7.27 1.29 7.22
CA LEU A 85 6.59 1.25 8.50
C LEU A 85 5.39 0.32 8.39
N THR A 86 4.99 -0.31 9.50
CA THR A 86 3.70 -1.00 9.57
C THR A 86 2.82 -0.46 10.68
N PHE A 87 1.52 -0.47 10.44
CA PHE A 87 0.50 -0.23 11.47
C PHE A 87 -0.32 -1.50 11.69
N GLY A 88 -0.22 -2.04 12.91
CA GLY A 88 -0.93 -3.26 13.32
C GLY A 88 -0.57 -4.51 12.52
N GLY A 89 0.56 -4.52 11.79
CA GLY A 89 0.96 -5.63 10.90
C GLY A 89 0.03 -5.82 9.70
N ARG A 90 -0.79 -4.82 9.36
CA ARG A 90 -1.82 -4.89 8.30
C ARG A 90 -1.66 -3.82 7.24
N ILE A 91 -1.18 -2.65 7.63
CA ILE A 91 -0.93 -1.52 6.74
C ILE A 91 0.58 -1.37 6.62
N TYR A 92 1.10 -1.20 5.41
CA TYR A 92 2.51 -0.97 5.16
C TYR A 92 2.68 0.36 4.45
N ILE A 93 3.53 1.21 5.01
CA ILE A 93 3.63 2.62 4.67
C ILE A 93 5.06 2.91 4.26
N THR A 94 5.24 3.60 3.13
CA THR A 94 6.52 4.15 2.70
C THR A 94 6.47 5.67 2.65
N THR A 95 7.61 6.31 2.45
CA THR A 95 7.68 7.75 2.21
C THR A 95 7.96 8.02 0.74
N ILE A 96 7.08 8.81 0.11
CA ILE A 96 7.33 9.41 -1.20
C ILE A 96 7.52 10.91 -1.04
N THR A 97 7.95 11.58 -2.10
CA THR A 97 7.99 13.03 -2.18
C THR A 97 7.13 13.53 -3.34
N LEU A 98 6.44 14.67 -3.16
CA LEU A 98 5.84 15.45 -4.24
C LEU A 98 6.45 16.85 -4.21
N SER A 99 7.08 17.30 -5.28
CA SER A 99 7.84 18.57 -5.30
C SER A 99 8.81 18.67 -4.09
N SER A 100 9.52 17.57 -3.78
CA SER A 100 10.43 17.43 -2.63
C SER A 100 9.79 17.48 -1.24
N GLN A 101 8.46 17.55 -1.14
CA GLN A 101 7.76 17.48 0.14
C GLN A 101 7.45 16.02 0.49
N PRO A 102 7.88 15.50 1.65
CA PRO A 102 7.63 14.10 2.02
C PRO A 102 6.18 13.85 2.43
N PHE A 103 5.65 12.70 1.99
CA PHE A 103 4.34 12.15 2.34
C PHE A 103 4.46 10.67 2.66
N SER A 104 3.86 10.26 3.77
CA SER A 104 3.74 8.84 4.13
C SER A 104 2.54 8.26 3.38
N VAL A 105 2.72 7.20 2.61
CA VAL A 105 1.67 6.62 1.78
C VAL A 105 1.55 5.12 1.98
N VAL A 106 0.33 4.62 2.02
CA VAL A 106 0.05 3.19 2.07
C VAL A 106 0.45 2.55 0.75
N LEU A 107 1.17 1.43 0.80
CA LEU A 107 1.46 0.63 -0.38
C LEU A 107 0.28 -0.28 -0.71
N ASP A 108 -0.23 -0.21 -1.93
CA ASP A 108 -1.37 -1.03 -2.36
C ASP A 108 -1.09 -1.70 -3.70
N THR A 109 -0.88 -3.02 -3.67
CA THR A 109 -0.72 -3.85 -4.87
C THR A 109 -2.06 -4.26 -5.50
N GLY A 110 -3.18 -3.94 -4.85
CA GLY A 110 -4.55 -4.16 -5.31
C GLY A 110 -5.14 -3.02 -6.14
N SER A 111 -4.54 -1.83 -6.10
CA SER A 111 -4.95 -0.65 -6.89
C SER A 111 -3.77 -0.01 -7.63
N SER A 112 -4.07 0.93 -8.54
CA SER A 112 -3.08 1.52 -9.46
C SER A 112 -2.92 3.03 -9.32
N ASP A 113 -3.85 3.69 -8.65
CA ASP A 113 -3.83 5.13 -8.47
C ASP A 113 -2.90 5.51 -7.31
N THR A 114 -2.10 6.54 -7.53
CA THR A 114 -1.35 7.20 -6.46
C THR A 114 -2.02 8.52 -6.16
N TRP A 115 -2.35 8.77 -4.89
CA TRP A 115 -3.03 9.98 -4.47
C TRP A 115 -2.62 10.42 -3.06
N VAL A 116 -2.80 11.71 -2.77
CA VAL A 116 -2.59 12.32 -1.46
C VAL A 116 -3.77 13.22 -1.08
N ALA A 117 -4.03 13.38 0.21
CA ALA A 117 -5.08 14.26 0.71
C ALA A 117 -4.72 15.75 0.55
N SER A 118 -5.62 16.54 0.00
CA SER A 118 -5.50 17.99 -0.11
C SER A 118 -5.48 18.66 1.26
N SER A 119 -4.79 19.79 1.38
CA SER A 119 -4.86 20.67 2.56
C SER A 119 -6.27 21.24 2.80
N SER A 120 -7.12 21.24 1.76
CA SER A 120 -8.52 21.64 1.84
C SER A 120 -9.50 20.46 1.93
N PHE A 121 -9.05 19.27 2.33
CA PHE A 121 -9.88 18.07 2.33
C PHE A 121 -11.13 18.17 3.23
N GLN A 122 -12.29 17.83 2.67
CA GLN A 122 -13.57 17.74 3.36
C GLN A 122 -13.88 16.29 3.73
N CYS A 123 -13.78 15.98 5.03
CA CYS A 123 -14.15 14.66 5.54
C CYS A 123 -15.68 14.54 5.62
N LEU A 124 -16.21 13.44 5.10
CA LEU A 124 -17.64 13.15 5.09
C LEU A 124 -17.96 12.05 6.11
N ASP A 125 -19.08 12.21 6.81
CA ASP A 125 -19.63 11.17 7.67
C ASP A 125 -20.11 9.98 6.83
N PRO A 126 -19.75 8.73 7.17
CA PRO A 126 -20.06 7.55 6.35
C PRO A 126 -21.56 7.23 6.23
N LEU A 127 -22.41 7.76 7.13
CA LEU A 127 -23.85 7.45 7.14
C LEU A 127 -24.68 8.60 6.55
N SER A 128 -24.37 9.83 6.93
CA SER A 128 -25.13 11.02 6.55
C SER A 128 -24.54 11.79 5.38
N TYR A 129 -23.28 11.52 5.01
CA TYR A 129 -22.49 12.29 4.04
C TYR A 129 -22.35 13.78 4.38
N ALA A 130 -22.67 14.17 5.62
CA ALA A 130 -22.44 15.52 6.10
C ALA A 130 -20.94 15.77 6.25
N VAL A 131 -20.50 17.00 5.99
CA VAL A 131 -19.12 17.41 6.28
C VAL A 131 -18.90 17.37 7.79
N ILE A 132 -17.89 16.63 8.21
CA ILE A 132 -17.44 16.50 9.60
C ILE A 132 -16.02 17.03 9.74
N ASP A 133 -15.55 17.11 10.99
CA ASP A 133 -14.19 17.53 11.27
C ASP A 133 -13.18 16.66 10.50
N THR A 134 -12.29 17.30 9.75
CA THR A 134 -11.28 16.64 8.90
C THR A 134 -10.41 15.65 9.67
N ARG A 135 -10.22 15.85 10.98
CA ARG A 135 -9.48 14.92 11.86
C ARG A 135 -10.10 13.53 11.92
N ASN A 136 -11.41 13.38 11.69
CA ASN A 136 -12.07 12.07 11.66
C ASN A 136 -11.60 11.21 10.49
N CYS A 137 -11.13 11.82 9.40
CA CYS A 137 -10.57 11.10 8.28
C CYS A 137 -9.11 10.68 8.53
N GLY A 138 -8.46 11.15 9.60
CA GLY A 138 -7.20 10.56 10.06
C GLY A 138 -6.03 10.63 9.06
N PHE A 139 -5.99 11.64 8.18
CA PHE A 139 -4.80 11.90 7.39
C PHE A 139 -3.70 12.56 8.23
N ASN A 140 -2.45 12.22 7.95
CA ASN A 140 -1.29 12.91 8.52
C ASN A 140 -1.03 14.23 7.78
N ARG A 141 0.08 14.35 7.06
CA ARG A 141 0.37 15.54 6.26
C ARG A 141 -0.60 15.63 5.08
N THR A 142 -1.12 16.82 4.81
CA THR A 142 -1.91 17.11 3.61
C THR A 142 -1.11 17.92 2.60
N PHE A 143 -1.48 17.83 1.33
CA PHE A 143 -0.81 18.47 0.21
C PHE A 143 -1.48 19.79 -0.15
N ASP A 144 -0.74 20.89 -0.06
CA ASP A 144 -1.16 22.17 -0.62
C ASP A 144 -0.60 22.31 -2.04
N MET A 145 -1.48 22.18 -3.04
CA MET A 145 -1.14 22.32 -4.45
C MET A 145 -0.44 23.65 -4.77
N ARG A 146 -0.75 24.74 -4.05
CA ARG A 146 -0.14 26.07 -4.27
C ARG A 146 1.30 26.15 -3.78
N SER A 147 1.69 25.26 -2.87
CA SER A 147 3.04 25.17 -2.33
C SER A 147 3.99 24.37 -3.22
N SER A 148 3.45 23.55 -4.14
CA SER A 148 4.23 22.79 -5.10
C SER A 148 4.61 23.66 -6.29
N ARG A 149 5.90 23.70 -6.63
CA ARG A 149 6.40 24.46 -7.79
C ARG A 149 6.24 23.68 -9.11
N THR A 150 5.97 22.38 -9.01
CA THR A 150 5.88 21.46 -10.15
C THR A 150 4.46 20.93 -10.37
N TRP A 151 3.53 21.21 -9.47
CA TRP A 151 2.12 20.88 -9.64
C TRP A 151 1.54 21.54 -10.88
N ARG A 152 0.89 20.74 -11.72
CA ARG A 152 0.06 21.19 -12.83
C ARG A 152 -1.21 20.36 -12.89
N GLU A 153 -2.32 20.98 -12.56
CA GLU A 153 -3.64 20.37 -12.69
C GLU A 153 -3.90 19.90 -14.13
N VAL A 154 -4.56 18.75 -14.27
CA VAL A 154 -5.06 18.27 -15.55
C VAL A 154 -6.48 18.80 -15.72
N GLU A 155 -6.62 19.93 -16.41
CA GLU A 155 -7.92 20.57 -16.62
C GLU A 155 -8.94 19.63 -17.25
N GLY A 156 -10.17 19.64 -16.71
CA GLY A 156 -11.28 18.82 -17.21
C GLY A 156 -11.27 17.36 -16.73
N TRP A 157 -10.36 16.99 -15.82
CA TRP A 157 -10.28 15.63 -15.26
C TRP A 157 -10.45 15.61 -13.76
N GLN A 158 -11.31 14.72 -13.30
CA GLN A 158 -11.53 14.46 -11.87
C GLN A 158 -10.90 13.14 -11.48
N PHE A 159 -10.39 13.10 -10.25
CA PHE A 159 -9.98 11.87 -9.59
C PHE A 159 -11.16 11.32 -8.77
N GLY A 160 -11.36 10.01 -8.84
CA GLY A 160 -12.37 9.32 -8.05
C GLY A 160 -11.97 7.87 -7.80
N VAL A 161 -12.09 7.41 -6.57
CA VAL A 161 -11.81 6.02 -6.18
C VAL A 161 -12.84 5.53 -5.17
N ASN A 162 -13.21 4.26 -5.27
CA ASN A 162 -14.07 3.56 -4.31
C ASN A 162 -13.39 2.26 -3.88
N TYR A 163 -13.34 2.00 -2.58
CA TYR A 163 -12.80 0.77 -2.03
C TYR A 163 -13.93 -0.16 -1.56
N THR A 164 -13.62 -1.45 -1.45
CA THR A 164 -14.60 -2.47 -1.05
C THR A 164 -15.12 -2.30 0.37
N GLY A 165 -14.45 -1.52 1.22
CA GLY A 165 -14.88 -1.19 2.58
C GLY A 165 -15.95 -0.09 2.65
N GLY A 166 -16.29 0.54 1.52
CA GLY A 166 -17.25 1.64 1.44
C GLY A 166 -16.59 3.02 1.51
N GLU A 167 -15.27 3.09 1.73
CA GLU A 167 -14.52 4.33 1.58
C GLU A 167 -14.53 4.80 0.12
N PHE A 168 -14.69 6.10 -0.07
CA PHE A 168 -14.59 6.72 -1.38
C PHE A 168 -13.94 8.10 -1.25
N LEU A 169 -13.24 8.50 -2.29
CA LEU A 169 -12.52 9.76 -2.35
C LEU A 169 -12.69 10.39 -3.72
N LEU A 170 -12.87 11.71 -3.73
CA LEU A 170 -13.05 12.54 -4.92
C LEU A 170 -12.05 13.70 -4.88
N GLY A 171 -11.60 14.16 -6.04
CA GLY A 171 -10.76 15.35 -6.14
C GLY A 171 -10.27 15.61 -7.56
N GLY A 172 -9.12 16.26 -7.68
CA GLY A 172 -8.49 16.59 -8.96
C GLY A 172 -7.39 15.60 -9.36
N LEU A 173 -7.12 15.53 -10.66
CA LEU A 173 -5.88 14.93 -11.17
C LEU A 173 -4.89 16.04 -11.52
N GLY A 174 -3.60 15.80 -11.26
CA GLY A 174 -2.54 16.71 -11.67
C GLY A 174 -1.22 15.98 -11.87
N TRP A 175 -0.29 16.67 -12.52
CA TRP A 175 1.09 16.28 -12.66
C TRP A 175 1.89 16.87 -11.51
N ASP A 176 2.73 16.06 -10.89
CA ASP A 176 3.80 16.55 -10.02
C ASP A 176 5.05 15.69 -10.18
N VAL A 177 6.19 16.21 -9.72
CA VAL A 177 7.41 15.42 -9.60
C VAL A 177 7.30 14.54 -8.36
N LEU A 178 7.03 13.26 -8.59
CA LEU A 178 7.00 12.24 -7.54
C LEU A 178 8.39 11.64 -7.39
N GLY A 179 8.90 11.57 -6.16
CA GLY A 179 10.16 10.93 -5.85
C GLY A 179 10.06 9.80 -4.81
N VAL A 180 10.90 8.79 -4.97
CA VAL A 180 11.16 7.74 -3.96
C VAL A 180 12.64 7.83 -3.57
N VAL A 181 12.91 7.89 -2.27
CA VAL A 181 14.26 8.06 -1.71
C VAL A 181 14.68 6.77 -1.02
N GLY A 182 15.94 6.39 -1.26
CA GLY A 182 16.52 5.18 -0.70
C GLY A 182 17.05 5.35 0.73
N ASP A 183 17.27 4.21 1.38
CA ASP A 183 17.91 4.12 2.69
C ASP A 183 19.32 4.74 2.67
N GLY A 184 19.58 5.68 3.59
CA GLY A 184 20.89 6.29 3.78
C GLY A 184 21.13 7.62 3.06
N GLU A 185 20.17 8.14 2.28
CA GLU A 185 20.17 9.55 1.87
C GLU A 185 19.65 10.44 3.02
N GLU A 186 20.47 10.68 4.04
CA GLU A 186 20.42 11.97 4.74
C GLU A 186 20.84 13.08 3.75
N GLU A 187 20.34 14.30 3.90
CA GLU A 187 20.89 15.47 3.19
C GLU A 187 22.42 15.53 3.44
N GLY A 188 23.21 15.03 2.48
CA GLY A 188 24.67 15.11 2.50
C GLY A 188 25.47 13.85 2.87
N GLY A 189 24.89 12.65 2.94
CA GLY A 189 25.61 11.43 3.39
C GLY A 189 25.94 10.40 2.30
N ILE A 190 27.23 10.05 2.13
CA ILE A 190 27.71 8.91 1.32
C ILE A 190 27.52 7.62 2.14
N GLY A 191 26.43 6.88 1.91
CA GLY A 191 26.21 5.59 2.56
C GLY A 191 25.29 4.65 1.79
N GLY A 192 25.86 3.57 1.23
CA GLY A 192 25.25 2.23 1.09
C GLY A 192 24.01 1.98 0.22
N GLY A 193 22.97 2.81 0.24
CA GLY A 193 21.74 2.68 -0.54
C GLY A 193 21.60 3.83 -1.53
N LYS A 194 22.38 3.79 -2.60
CA LYS A 194 22.50 4.92 -3.55
C LYS A 194 21.32 4.92 -4.53
N GLY A 195 20.25 5.62 -4.21
CA GLY A 195 19.17 5.83 -5.17
C GLY A 195 18.16 6.88 -4.74
N ARG A 196 17.95 7.85 -5.62
CA ARG A 196 16.71 8.63 -5.68
C ARG A 196 16.12 8.44 -7.06
N LEU A 197 14.87 8.04 -7.12
CA LEU A 197 14.11 8.04 -8.36
C LEU A 197 13.10 9.18 -8.31
N SER A 198 12.99 9.92 -9.40
CA SER A 198 11.99 10.97 -9.54
C SER A 198 11.43 10.97 -10.94
N VAL A 199 10.11 11.05 -11.04
CA VAL A 199 9.37 11.02 -12.30
C VAL A 199 8.28 12.06 -12.29
N ASN A 200 7.98 12.63 -13.45
CA ASN A 200 6.76 13.41 -13.60
C ASN A 200 5.58 12.42 -13.64
N GLN A 201 4.72 12.46 -12.63
CA GLN A 201 3.69 11.47 -12.39
C GLN A 201 2.33 12.14 -12.31
N THR A 202 1.32 11.51 -12.90
CA THR A 202 -0.08 11.86 -12.62
C THR A 202 -0.45 11.36 -11.23
N VAL A 203 -0.89 12.26 -10.37
CA VAL A 203 -1.25 12.00 -8.97
C VAL A 203 -2.65 12.55 -8.72
N GLY A 204 -3.46 11.80 -7.99
CA GLY A 204 -4.74 12.29 -7.47
C GLY A 204 -4.50 13.18 -6.25
N VAL A 205 -5.17 14.32 -6.20
CA VAL A 205 -5.25 15.15 -4.99
C VAL A 205 -6.69 15.09 -4.53
N VAL A 206 -6.95 14.29 -3.49
CA VAL A 206 -8.32 14.09 -3.00
C VAL A 206 -8.73 15.29 -2.16
N GLU A 207 -9.95 15.76 -2.38
CA GLU A 207 -10.50 16.99 -1.81
C GLU A 207 -11.74 16.72 -0.96
N SER A 208 -12.40 15.58 -1.14
CA SER A 208 -13.52 15.17 -0.28
C SER A 208 -13.72 13.66 -0.28
N GLY A 209 -14.37 13.14 0.75
CA GLY A 209 -14.78 11.74 0.78
C GLY A 209 -14.95 11.16 2.18
N VAL A 210 -15.29 9.87 2.22
CA VAL A 210 -15.32 9.05 3.43
C VAL A 210 -14.04 8.25 3.48
N TRP A 211 -13.23 8.48 4.53
CA TRP A 211 -11.98 7.77 4.74
C TRP A 211 -11.80 7.44 6.21
N VAL A 212 -11.37 6.22 6.50
CA VAL A 212 -11.02 5.78 7.86
C VAL A 212 -9.50 5.70 7.94
N GLY A 213 -8.87 6.86 8.18
CA GLY A 213 -7.42 6.96 8.22
C GLY A 213 -6.78 6.34 9.46
N ASP A 214 -5.49 6.01 9.32
CA ASP A 214 -4.64 5.44 10.37
C ASP A 214 -3.92 6.51 11.22
N GLY A 215 -4.08 7.80 10.90
CA GLY A 215 -3.38 8.92 11.54
C GLY A 215 -1.91 9.07 11.14
N ILE A 216 -1.39 8.21 10.27
CA ILE A 216 0.03 8.12 9.88
C ILE A 216 0.20 8.41 8.39
N SER A 217 -0.67 7.86 7.54
CA SER A 217 -0.65 8.00 6.10
C SER A 217 -1.35 9.28 5.65
N SER A 218 -0.83 9.83 4.57
CA SER A 218 -1.29 11.02 3.86
C SER A 218 -2.02 10.67 2.56
N GLY A 219 -2.03 9.39 2.20
CA GLY A 219 -2.51 8.90 0.93
C GLY A 219 -2.09 7.47 0.66
N LEU A 220 -2.13 7.09 -0.62
CA LEU A 220 -1.90 5.73 -1.07
C LEU A 220 -1.11 5.74 -2.38
N MET A 221 -0.22 4.75 -2.53
CA MET A 221 0.59 4.52 -3.71
C MET A 221 0.20 3.20 -4.36
N GLY A 222 -0.56 3.29 -5.45
CA GLY A 222 -1.00 2.13 -6.22
C GLY A 222 0.13 1.50 -7.01
N LEU A 223 0.35 0.20 -6.79
CA LEU A 223 1.45 -0.57 -7.39
C LEU A 223 0.95 -1.55 -8.46
N ALA A 224 -0.36 -1.68 -8.69
CA ALA A 224 -0.91 -2.54 -9.72
C ALA A 224 -0.72 -1.98 -11.15
N TYR A 225 -1.09 -2.78 -12.14
CA TYR A 225 -0.97 -2.44 -13.56
C TYR A 225 -1.79 -1.22 -13.95
N SER A 226 -1.24 -0.36 -14.81
CA SER A 226 -1.87 0.90 -15.23
C SER A 226 -3.25 0.75 -15.89
N ALA A 227 -3.65 -0.46 -16.29
CA ALA A 227 -5.01 -0.73 -16.76
C ALA A 227 -6.11 -0.47 -15.71
N LEU A 228 -5.75 -0.30 -14.43
CA LEU A 228 -6.69 -0.06 -13.32
C LEU A 228 -6.66 1.38 -12.78
N VAL A 229 -5.91 2.31 -13.39
CA VAL A 229 -5.95 3.71 -12.95
C VAL A 229 -7.32 4.33 -13.28
N SER A 230 -7.78 5.28 -12.46
CA SER A 230 -9.10 5.90 -12.61
C SER A 230 -9.39 6.50 -13.99
N GLY A 231 -8.35 6.95 -14.71
CA GLY A 231 -8.45 7.46 -16.10
C GLY A 231 -7.82 6.54 -17.16
N ALA A 232 -7.75 5.22 -16.93
CA ALA A 232 -6.99 4.29 -17.80
C ALA A 232 -7.47 4.27 -19.25
N ARG A 233 -8.77 4.45 -19.51
CA ARG A 233 -9.35 4.35 -20.86
C ARG A 233 -9.39 5.69 -21.59
N GLU A 234 -9.62 6.76 -20.83
CA GLU A 234 -9.95 8.05 -21.39
C GLU A 234 -8.74 9.00 -21.38
N PHE A 235 -7.92 8.98 -20.32
CA PHE A 235 -6.70 9.78 -20.19
C PHE A 235 -5.41 8.97 -20.44
N GLY A 236 -5.44 7.66 -20.21
CA GLY A 236 -4.35 6.74 -20.56
C GLY A 236 -3.06 6.92 -19.77
N TYR A 237 -3.11 7.51 -18.57
CA TYR A 237 -1.92 7.69 -17.74
C TYR A 237 -1.45 6.38 -17.09
N ARG A 238 -0.19 6.40 -16.63
CA ARG A 238 0.49 5.22 -16.10
C ARG A 238 0.50 5.23 -14.57
N SER A 239 0.42 4.04 -13.98
CA SER A 239 0.68 3.83 -12.56
C SER A 239 2.12 4.17 -12.23
N VAL A 240 2.37 4.64 -11.01
CA VAL A 240 3.67 5.16 -10.59
C VAL A 240 4.81 4.16 -10.78
N MET A 241 4.54 2.86 -10.56
CA MET A 241 5.57 1.83 -10.73
C MET A 241 6.03 1.68 -12.17
N VAL A 242 5.12 1.83 -13.14
CA VAL A 242 5.48 1.81 -14.56
C VAL A 242 6.33 3.04 -14.88
N SER A 243 5.94 4.22 -14.41
CA SER A 243 6.71 5.46 -14.61
C SER A 243 8.12 5.36 -14.00
N LEU A 244 8.23 4.94 -12.74
CA LEU A 244 9.50 4.80 -12.02
C LEU A 244 10.43 3.79 -12.70
N THR A 245 9.93 2.62 -13.06
CA THR A 245 10.78 1.57 -13.65
C THR A 245 11.20 1.91 -15.07
N GLN A 246 10.34 2.55 -15.87
CA GLN A 246 10.68 3.00 -17.23
C GLN A 246 11.65 4.19 -17.26
N ALA A 247 11.68 5.00 -16.21
CA ALA A 247 12.64 6.10 -16.07
C ALA A 247 14.08 5.60 -15.80
N THR A 248 14.27 4.29 -15.63
CA THR A 248 15.57 3.69 -15.32
C THR A 248 15.94 2.61 -16.35
N SER A 249 17.24 2.31 -16.44
CA SER A 249 17.73 1.11 -17.14
C SER A 249 17.59 -0.17 -16.30
N GLN A 250 16.96 -0.10 -15.13
CA GLN A 250 16.84 -1.21 -14.20
C GLN A 250 15.73 -2.18 -14.64
N PRO A 251 15.77 -3.43 -14.17
CA PRO A 251 14.67 -4.36 -14.36
C PRO A 251 13.33 -3.75 -13.90
N GLN A 252 12.28 -3.97 -14.68
CA GLN A 252 10.92 -3.49 -14.38
C GLN A 252 10.24 -4.35 -13.32
N ILE A 253 10.84 -4.40 -12.14
CA ILE A 253 10.37 -5.17 -10.99
C ILE A 253 10.43 -4.29 -9.74
N PHE A 254 9.56 -4.60 -8.79
CA PHE A 254 9.71 -4.19 -7.41
C PHE A 254 9.57 -5.42 -6.52
N SER A 255 10.15 -5.35 -5.34
CA SER A 255 10.10 -6.39 -4.33
C SER A 255 9.66 -5.78 -3.00
N LEU A 256 8.87 -6.53 -2.25
CA LEU A 256 8.46 -6.16 -0.90
C LEU A 256 8.99 -7.23 0.06
N ALA A 257 9.82 -6.82 1.01
CA ALA A 257 10.12 -7.59 2.20
C ALA A 257 9.27 -7.02 3.33
N LEU A 258 8.32 -7.80 3.84
CA LEU A 258 7.39 -7.34 4.86
C LEU A 258 7.75 -7.96 6.20
N ASP A 259 8.16 -7.12 7.14
CA ASP A 259 8.39 -7.58 8.51
C ASP A 259 7.06 -7.85 9.22
N ARG A 260 7.11 -8.81 10.15
CA ARG A 260 6.05 -9.00 11.13
C ARG A 260 6.40 -8.17 12.36
N ALA A 261 5.55 -7.21 12.67
CA ALA A 261 5.66 -6.43 13.89
C ALA A 261 5.78 -7.34 15.12
N THR A 262 6.65 -6.96 16.06
CA THR A 262 6.84 -7.64 17.35
C THR A 262 6.63 -6.66 18.49
N ASP A 263 6.43 -7.15 19.72
CA ASP A 263 6.29 -6.27 20.89
C ASP A 263 7.51 -5.35 21.09
N GLY A 264 8.71 -5.80 20.70
CA GLY A 264 9.95 -5.02 20.79
C GLY A 264 10.15 -4.03 19.62
N ASN A 265 9.47 -4.23 18.49
CA ASN A 265 9.50 -3.32 17.36
C ASN A 265 8.14 -3.35 16.63
N PRO A 266 7.12 -2.64 17.17
CA PRO A 266 5.75 -2.76 16.71
C PRO A 266 5.50 -2.07 15.36
N SER A 267 6.43 -1.25 14.88
CA SER A 267 6.32 -0.46 13.65
C SER A 267 7.28 -0.89 12.54
N SER A 268 8.15 -1.90 12.74
CA SER A 268 9.01 -2.45 11.67
C SER A 268 8.14 -3.02 10.56
N GLY A 269 8.19 -2.40 9.38
CA GLY A 269 7.42 -2.83 8.21
C GLY A 269 8.24 -3.57 7.15
N GLY A 270 9.57 -3.57 7.25
CA GLY A 270 10.47 -4.17 6.28
C GLY A 270 10.97 -3.17 5.22
N GLN A 271 11.03 -3.57 3.95
CA GLN A 271 11.60 -2.76 2.85
C GLN A 271 10.82 -2.90 1.53
N LEU A 272 10.70 -1.78 0.81
CA LEU A 272 10.33 -1.73 -0.62
C LEU A 272 11.61 -1.56 -1.44
N ALA A 273 11.79 -2.39 -2.45
CA ALA A 273 12.93 -2.37 -3.34
C ALA A 273 12.49 -2.21 -4.79
N ILE A 274 13.14 -1.33 -5.56
CA ILE A 274 12.82 -1.09 -6.97
C ILE A 274 14.02 -1.48 -7.84
N GLY A 275 13.79 -2.33 -8.84
CA GLY A 275 14.82 -2.80 -9.77
C GLY A 275 15.60 -4.04 -9.30
N GLY A 276 15.21 -4.67 -8.20
CA GLY A 276 15.90 -5.84 -7.66
C GLY A 276 15.23 -6.42 -6.41
N ILE A 277 15.99 -7.19 -5.64
CA ILE A 277 15.57 -7.70 -4.32
C ILE A 277 16.15 -6.83 -3.19
N PRO A 278 15.43 -6.63 -2.07
CA PRO A 278 15.98 -5.93 -0.92
C PRO A 278 17.13 -6.72 -0.29
N ASN A 279 18.07 -6.02 0.34
CA ASN A 279 19.17 -6.57 1.11
C ASN A 279 18.69 -6.90 2.53
N VAL A 280 17.83 -7.91 2.63
CA VAL A 280 17.33 -8.47 3.88
C VAL A 280 17.72 -9.94 3.96
N GLN A 281 17.82 -10.48 5.18
CA GLN A 281 18.05 -11.90 5.36
C GLN A 281 16.89 -12.71 4.78
N HIS A 282 17.24 -13.70 3.98
CA HIS A 282 16.33 -14.64 3.35
C HIS A 282 17.03 -15.98 3.18
N ASP A 283 16.29 -17.05 2.93
CA ASP A 283 16.76 -18.45 2.92
C ASP A 283 17.80 -18.80 1.83
N GLY A 284 18.36 -17.80 1.14
CA GLY A 284 19.47 -17.91 0.19
C GLY A 284 20.62 -16.90 0.36
N ASN A 285 20.63 -16.09 1.43
CA ASN A 285 21.73 -15.22 1.88
C ASN A 285 21.36 -14.57 3.23
#